data_AF-A0A2Z6UVR7-F1
#
_entry.id   AF-A0A2Z6UVR7-F1
#
_cell.length_a   1.000
_cell.length_b   1.000
_cell.length_c   1.000
_cell.angle_alpha   90.00
_cell.angle_beta   90.00
_cell.angle_gamma   90.00
#
_symmetry.space_group_name_H-M   'P 1'
#
loop_
_entity.id
_entity.type
_entity.pdbx_description
1 polymer ?
#
loop_
_entity_poly.entity_id
_entity_poly.type
_entity_poly.pdbx_seq_one_letter_code
_entity_poly.pdbx_strand_id
1 'polypeptide(L)' 'MEDRENLLENLVLPANTQVSRWQEQNMFFGGVHGVAVNDRRELTATGDPRRDGVGLLISN' A
#
# COMPACT_ATOMS: atom_id res chain seq x y z
N MET A 1 12.39 8.32 -6.73
CA MET A 1 10.98 8.64 -6.40
C MET A 1 10.45 9.67 -7.40
N GLU A 2 11.23 10.73 -7.64
CA GLU A 2 11.02 11.75 -8.67
C GLU A 2 10.73 11.18 -10.07
N ASP A 3 11.47 10.16 -10.53
CA ASP A 3 11.25 9.52 -11.84
C ASP A 3 9.88 8.85 -12.00
N ARG A 4 9.34 8.29 -10.91
CA ARG A 4 8.02 7.63 -10.93
C ARG A 4 6.91 8.66 -11.05
N GLU A 5 7.00 9.74 -10.27
CA GLU A 5 5.99 10.81 -10.32
C GLU A 5 6.00 11.48 -11.69
N ASN A 6 7.18 11.79 -12.24
CA ASN A 6 7.32 12.30 -13.60
C ASN A 6 6.72 11.35 -14.66
N LEU A 7 6.88 10.04 -14.51
CA LEU A 7 6.29 9.05 -15.42
C LEU A 7 4.76 9.01 -15.32
N LEU A 8 4.21 9.12 -14.11
CA LEU A 8 2.76 9.15 -13.90
C LEU A 8 2.13 10.44 -14.44
N GLU A 9 2.80 11.59 -14.28
CA GLU A 9 2.34 12.89 -14.80
C GLU A 9 2.28 12.92 -16.33
N ASN A 10 3.20 12.22 -16.99
CA ASN A 10 3.30 12.18 -18.45
C ASN A 10 2.69 10.91 -19.06
N LEU A 11 1.92 10.14 -18.29
CA LEU A 11 1.31 8.91 -18.75
C LEU A 11 0.21 9.19 -19.79
N VAL A 12 0.51 8.91 -21.06
CA VAL A 12 -0.47 8.99 -22.15
C VAL A 12 -1.13 7.62 -22.33
N LEU A 13 -2.42 7.54 -22.04
CA LEU A 13 -3.22 6.34 -22.28
C LEU A 13 -3.75 6.34 -23.73
N PRO A 14 -3.87 5.18 -24.39
CA PRO A 14 -4.57 5.06 -25.67
C PRO A 14 -5.97 5.69 -25.61
N ALA A 15 -6.40 6.32 -26.71
CA ALA A 15 -7.65 7.09 -26.75
C ALA A 15 -8.91 6.26 -26.40
N ASN A 16 -8.87 4.94 -26.57
CA ASN A 16 -9.95 4.02 -26.23
C ASN A 16 -9.81 3.36 -24.85
N THR A 17 -8.89 3.84 -24.01
CA THR A 17 -8.72 3.32 -22.65
C THR A 17 -9.92 3.69 -21.80
N GLN A 18 -10.58 2.68 -21.23
CA GLN A 18 -11.63 2.90 -20.23
C GLN A 18 -11.02 2.78 -18.84
N VAL A 19 -11.11 3.86 -18.06
CA VAL A 19 -10.68 3.87 -16.66
C VAL A 19 -11.89 3.62 -15.77
N SER A 20 -11.99 2.41 -15.20
CA SER A 20 -12.99 2.12 -14.18
C SER A 20 -12.46 2.51 -12.81
N ARG A 21 -12.92 3.67 -12.30
CA ARG A 21 -12.60 4.12 -10.94
C ARG A 21 -13.51 3.43 -9.94
N TRP A 22 -12.89 2.86 -8.92
CA TRP A 22 -13.59 2.22 -7.81
C TRP A 22 -14.31 3.30 -7.01
N GLN A 23 -15.59 3.06 -6.70
CA GLN A 23 -16.42 4.01 -5.95
C GLN A 23 -16.13 3.95 -4.44
N GLU A 24 -15.54 2.84 -4.00
CA GLU A 24 -15.18 2.58 -2.61
C GLU A 24 -13.79 1.97 -2.52
N GLN A 25 -13.31 1.79 -1.29
CA GLN A 25 -12.03 1.19 -0.98
C GLN A 25 -11.88 -0.19 -1.63
N ASN A 26 -10.74 -0.42 -2.29
CA ASN A 26 -10.49 -1.67 -3.00
C ASN A 26 -10.24 -2.84 -2.05
N MET A 27 -11.14 -3.83 -2.11
CA MET A 27 -11.08 -5.08 -1.36
C MET A 27 -10.77 -6.32 -2.21
N PHE A 28 -10.48 -6.18 -3.49
CA PHE A 28 -10.21 -7.33 -4.37
C PHE A 28 -8.78 -7.85 -4.26
N PHE A 29 -7.79 -6.95 -4.14
CA PHE A 29 -6.38 -7.34 -3.99
C PHE A 29 -5.99 -7.75 -2.56
N GLY A 30 -6.95 -8.27 -1.78
CA GLY A 30 -6.69 -8.72 -0.40
C GLY A 30 -6.28 -7.59 0.55
N GLY A 31 -5.45 -7.92 1.54
CA GLY A 31 -4.76 -6.98 2.39
C GLY A 31 -3.55 -7.63 3.05
N VAL A 32 -2.49 -6.84 3.30
CA VAL A 32 -1.21 -7.36 3.80
C VAL A 32 -0.98 -6.96 5.26
N HIS A 33 -0.52 -7.91 6.06
CA HIS A 33 0.00 -7.65 7.40
C HIS A 33 1.48 -8.02 7.42
N GLY A 34 2.28 -7.22 8.11
CA GLY A 34 3.73 -7.36 8.12
C GLY A 34 4.32 -7.17 9.51
N VAL A 35 5.35 -7.96 9.80
CA VAL A 35 6.22 -7.80 10.96
C VAL A 35 7.65 -7.81 10.46
N ALA A 36 8.49 -6.93 11.00
CA ALA A 36 9.91 -6.89 10.71
C ALA A 36 10.72 -6.74 12.00
N VAL A 37 11.96 -7.25 11.93
CA VAL A 37 12.99 -7.03 12.94
C VAL A 37 14.19 -6.38 12.25
N ASN A 38 14.76 -5.34 12.85
CA ASN A 38 15.96 -4.71 12.34
C ASN A 38 17.23 -5.31 12.98
N ASP A 39 18.40 -4.86 12.53
CA ASP A 39 19.70 -5.35 13.04
C ASP A 39 19.91 -5.07 14.55
N ARG A 40 19.15 -4.13 15.12
CA ARG A 40 19.16 -3.79 16.56
C ARG A 40 18.17 -4.63 17.37
N ARG A 41 17.51 -5.62 16.75
CA ARG A 41 16.44 -6.46 17.33
C ARG A 41 15.19 -5.68 17.75
N GLU A 42 14.97 -4.51 17.17
CA GLU A 42 13.73 -3.76 17.38
C GLU A 42 12.64 -4.33 16.46
N LEU A 43 11.45 -4.54 17.02
CA LEU A 43 10.28 -5.02 16.27
C LEU A 43 9.54 -3.84 15.64
N THR A 44 8.95 -4.08 14.47
CA THR A 44 7.91 -3.21 13.90
C THR A 44 6.79 -4.09 13.34
N ALA A 45 5.55 -3.59 13.40
CA ALA A 45 4.37 -4.29 12.89
C ALA A 45 3.47 -3.29 12.15
N THR A 46 2.83 -3.76 11.08
CA THR A 46 1.87 -2.97 10.30
C THR A 46 0.73 -3.86 9.83
N GLY A 47 -0.47 -3.27 9.70
CA GLY A 47 -1.63 -3.90 9.10
C GLY A 47 -2.17 -3.05 7.97
N ASP A 48 -2.82 -3.69 7.00
CA ASP A 48 -3.37 -3.01 5.84
C ASP A 48 -4.52 -2.08 6.28
N PRO A 49 -4.41 -0.76 6.09
CA PRO A 49 -5.48 0.16 6.46
C PRO A 49 -6.77 -0.10 5.68
N ARG A 50 -6.70 -0.78 4.52
CA ARG A 50 -7.90 -1.15 3.77
C ARG A 50 -8.77 -2.19 4.50
N ARG A 51 -8.23 -2.86 5.53
CA ARG A 51 -8.86 -3.95 6.29
C ARG A 51 -9.00 -3.61 7.77
N ASP A 52 -8.88 -2.34 8.13
CA ASP A 52 -8.73 -1.91 9.53
C ASP A 52 -7.58 -2.66 10.24
N GLY A 53 -6.52 -3.01 9.48
CA GLY A 53 -5.38 -3.76 9.99
C GLY A 53 -4.57 -2.94 10.98
N VAL A 54 -4.20 -3.54 12.10
CA VAL A 54 -3.43 -2.89 13.18
C VAL A 54 -2.18 -3.72 13.51
N GLY A 55 -1.06 -3.03 13.73
CA GLY A 55 0.14 -3.61 14.34
C GLY A 55 0.25 -3.17 15.80
N LEU A 56 0.27 -4.13 16.73
CA LEU A 56 0.46 -3.86 18.16
C LEU A 56 1.76 -4.54 18.63
N LEU A 57 2.63 -3.77 19.28
CA LEU A 57 3.84 -4.27 19.90
C LEU A 57 3.60 -4.38 21.40
N ILE A 58 3.93 -5.53 21.98
CA ILE A 58 3.80 -5.79 23.41
C ILE A 58 5.21 -6.04 23.95
N SER A 59 5.63 -5.23 24.93
CA SER A 59 6.88 -5.39 25.67
C SER A 59 6.57 -5.55 27.16
N ASN A 60 7.37 -6.38 27.83
CA ASN A 60 7.32 -6.56 29.29
C ASN A 60 8.04 -5.44 30.04
#